data_AF-A0A0W0ZZ81-F1
#
_entry.id   AF-A0A0W0ZZ81-F1
#
_cell.length_a   1.000
_cell.length_b   1.000
_cell.length_c   1.000
_cell.angle_alpha   90.00
_cell.angle_beta   90.00
_cell.angle_gamma   90.00
#
_symmetry.space_group_name_H-M   'P 1'
#
loop_
_entity.id
_entity.type
_entity.pdbx_description
1 polymer ?
#
loop_
_entity_poly.entity_id
_entity_poly.type
_entity_poly.pdbx_seq_one_letter_code
_entity_poly.pdbx_strand_id
1 'polypeptide(L)'
;MPKKVKGPKDGKIVTASFDPANKKDNSKSRFPSLKTTKDLVLLSIKGNEFCAGDYLGAIVQQAVATHQTPIDYSGPKGKTTFLIADEIYWHNLRDKTFSPGEEATLNKLALEEGESYFENNLAAFLVPLGTTVSEFHELYPGVSMDKKISIINQLALQQGKNFEIVRWHTWITQRDFDKTLKDILPHYDNVEGLSVAVDASADDYVKRHCKEEGDRGVWAERSRSYIKEESPSIMLLAAQLGYNFIIYPGAILPSFTATREYFIVNNHVARIEKGHSIKDECTHSKFCFHTENPSRLVNWLEVNFTRSHEAAKIQEATKPQKVTKSNEVTKSKAINFFQQNRSNLACLRRQTAEVVDEDGEVLQLVPAIVYPIIRGMSHALESQFSTQKDKSEKRIQTPLTQVFEGITRGVLSADLSMSDKIGFLTGLVNAYVDRSEPKYDVSSMPTHS
;
A
#
# COMPACT_ATOMS: atom_id res chain seq x y z
N MET A 1 -10.30 20.11 -9.99
CA MET A 1 -9.52 18.95 -9.52
C MET A 1 -8.04 19.28 -9.56
N PRO A 2 -7.21 18.82 -8.60
CA PRO A 2 -5.76 18.95 -8.72
C PRO A 2 -5.29 18.31 -10.03
N LYS A 3 -4.30 18.91 -10.70
CA LYS A 3 -3.71 18.31 -11.90
C LYS A 3 -3.03 17.00 -11.51
N LYS A 4 -3.46 15.89 -12.13
CA LYS A 4 -2.83 14.56 -11.97
C LYS A 4 -1.35 14.57 -12.34
N VAL A 5 -0.97 15.42 -13.31
CA VAL A 5 0.41 15.60 -13.76
C VAL A 5 0.90 16.98 -13.33
N LYS A 6 1.97 17.02 -12.54
CA LYS A 6 2.66 18.23 -12.10
C LYS A 6 4.01 18.37 -12.82
N GLY A 7 4.57 19.57 -12.83
CA GLY A 7 5.87 19.86 -13.45
C GLY A 7 5.77 20.47 -14.86
N PRO A 8 6.91 20.65 -15.53
CA PRO A 8 6.99 21.26 -16.86
C PRO A 8 6.31 20.41 -17.93
N LYS A 9 5.66 21.06 -18.92
CA LYS A 9 4.90 20.37 -19.99
C LYS A 9 5.80 19.54 -20.89
N ASP A 10 7.00 20.02 -21.15
CA ASP A 10 8.07 19.43 -21.94
C ASP A 10 9.04 18.56 -21.12
N GLY A 11 8.81 18.45 -19.80
CA GLY A 11 9.51 17.47 -18.98
C GLY A 11 9.06 16.04 -19.31
N LYS A 12 10.00 15.09 -19.22
CA LYS A 12 9.66 13.66 -19.25
C LYS A 12 8.89 13.31 -17.98
N ILE A 13 8.04 12.29 -18.03
CA ILE A 13 7.41 11.75 -16.82
C ILE A 13 8.51 11.05 -16.03
N VAL A 14 8.64 11.40 -14.75
CA VAL A 14 9.78 10.94 -13.95
C VAL A 14 9.34 10.08 -12.78
N THR A 15 8.23 10.41 -12.14
CA THR A 15 7.78 9.67 -10.94
C THR A 15 6.27 9.61 -10.83
N ALA A 16 5.81 8.51 -10.25
CA ALA A 16 4.45 8.35 -9.73
C ALA A 16 4.47 8.43 -8.20
N SER A 17 3.42 9.00 -7.59
CA SER A 17 3.12 8.88 -6.17
C SER A 17 1.73 8.28 -6.00
N PHE A 18 1.58 7.43 -4.98
CA PHE A 18 0.28 6.86 -4.63
C PHE A 18 -0.24 7.61 -3.42
N ASP A 19 -1.37 8.31 -3.54
CA ASP A 19 -1.90 9.17 -2.50
C ASP A 19 -3.34 8.76 -2.16
N PRO A 20 -3.77 8.81 -0.89
CA PRO A 20 -5.17 8.58 -0.57
C PRO A 20 -6.08 9.54 -1.33
N ALA A 21 -7.19 9.04 -1.89
CA ALA A 21 -8.16 9.85 -2.64
C ALA A 21 -8.62 11.09 -1.85
N ASN A 22 -8.85 10.90 -0.55
CA ASN A 22 -9.09 11.98 0.38
C ASN A 22 -7.82 12.27 1.18
N LYS A 23 -7.27 13.49 1.09
CA LYS A 23 -6.08 13.89 1.88
C LYS A 23 -6.27 13.82 3.40
N LYS A 24 -7.52 13.80 3.88
CA LYS A 24 -7.84 13.58 5.30
C LYS A 24 -7.88 12.09 5.67
N ASP A 25 -7.97 11.20 4.69
CA ASP A 25 -7.87 9.76 4.90
C ASP A 25 -6.41 9.36 5.08
N ASN A 26 -6.07 9.03 6.33
CA ASN A 26 -4.74 8.58 6.69
C ASN A 26 -4.62 7.05 6.53
N SER A 27 -5.19 6.46 5.48
CA SER A 27 -5.23 5.01 5.26
C SER A 27 -3.84 4.35 5.31
N LYS A 28 -2.83 4.99 4.72
CA LYS A 28 -1.42 4.56 4.79
C LYS A 28 -0.87 4.48 6.22
N SER A 29 -1.28 5.39 7.11
CA SER A 29 -0.82 5.42 8.50
C SER A 29 -1.33 4.26 9.35
N ARG A 30 -2.35 3.52 8.86
CA ARG A 30 -2.88 2.32 9.54
C ARG A 30 -1.90 1.15 9.52
N PHE A 31 -0.83 1.27 8.73
CA PHE A 31 0.20 0.26 8.52
C PHE A 31 1.54 0.77 9.06
N PRO A 32 2.27 -0.05 9.84
CA PRO A 32 3.62 0.32 10.30
C PRO A 32 4.61 0.52 9.16
N SER A 33 4.41 -0.20 8.04
CA SER A 33 5.23 -0.11 6.84
C SER A 33 4.38 -0.47 5.62
N LEU A 34 4.56 0.27 4.53
CA LEU A 34 3.97 -0.08 3.22
C LEU A 34 4.74 -1.23 2.55
N LYS A 35 5.98 -1.51 2.99
CA LYS A 35 6.77 -2.61 2.40
C LYS A 35 6.15 -3.98 2.65
N THR A 36 5.29 -4.10 3.67
CA THR A 36 4.65 -5.34 4.08
C THR A 36 3.20 -5.45 3.59
N THR A 37 2.71 -4.49 2.80
CA THR A 37 1.32 -4.49 2.33
C THR A 37 1.15 -5.25 1.02
N LYS A 38 -0.08 -5.69 0.76
CA LYS A 38 -0.49 -6.29 -0.52
C LYS A 38 -1.28 -5.26 -1.31
N ASP A 39 -0.79 -4.93 -2.49
CA ASP A 39 -1.28 -3.82 -3.28
C ASP A 39 -1.77 -4.33 -4.64
N LEU A 40 -2.99 -3.99 -5.05
CA LEU A 40 -3.55 -4.33 -6.36
C LEU A 40 -3.53 -3.09 -7.24
N VAL A 41 -2.77 -3.10 -8.32
CA VAL A 41 -2.74 -2.04 -9.33
C VAL A 41 -3.68 -2.42 -10.46
N LEU A 42 -4.72 -1.62 -10.69
CA LEU A 42 -5.69 -1.86 -11.76
C LEU A 42 -5.19 -1.27 -13.07
N LEU A 43 -5.14 -2.09 -14.13
CA LEU A 43 -4.72 -1.69 -15.46
C LEU A 43 -5.90 -1.79 -16.42
N SER A 44 -6.50 -0.64 -16.70
CA SER A 44 -7.53 -0.52 -17.72
C SER A 44 -6.86 -0.52 -19.10
N ILE A 45 -7.19 -1.52 -19.92
CA ILE A 45 -6.54 -1.73 -21.22
C ILE A 45 -6.91 -0.66 -22.26
N LYS A 46 -7.98 0.11 -22.03
CA LYS A 46 -8.51 1.10 -22.97
C LYS A 46 -9.17 2.27 -22.24
N GLY A 47 -9.06 3.48 -22.80
CA GLY A 47 -9.72 4.68 -22.28
C GLY A 47 -9.01 5.41 -21.13
N ASN A 48 -7.84 4.93 -20.67
CA ASN A 48 -7.05 5.61 -19.64
C ASN A 48 -5.56 5.65 -20.00
N GLU A 49 -5.09 6.79 -20.54
CA GLU A 49 -3.70 7.00 -20.91
C GLU A 49 -2.70 6.83 -19.75
N PHE A 50 -3.15 7.02 -18.51
CA PHE A 50 -2.30 6.88 -17.32
C PHE A 50 -2.00 5.42 -16.97
N CYS A 51 -2.66 4.46 -17.62
CA CYS A 51 -2.35 3.04 -17.52
C CYS A 51 -1.38 2.58 -18.62
N ALA A 52 -0.86 3.45 -19.49
CA ALA A 52 0.02 3.04 -20.59
C ALA A 52 1.33 3.86 -20.67
N GLY A 53 2.27 3.35 -21.46
CA GLY A 53 3.53 4.01 -21.81
C GLY A 53 4.34 4.46 -20.58
N ASP A 54 4.86 5.68 -20.64
CA ASP A 54 5.68 6.28 -19.58
C ASP A 54 4.94 6.38 -18.23
N TYR A 55 3.61 6.58 -18.24
CA TYR A 55 2.84 6.63 -16.99
C TYR A 55 2.78 5.27 -16.31
N LEU A 56 2.56 4.19 -17.08
CA LEU A 56 2.62 2.84 -16.57
C LEU A 56 4.03 2.50 -16.07
N GLY A 57 5.07 2.87 -16.82
CA GLY A 57 6.46 2.70 -16.39
C GLY A 57 6.72 3.32 -15.02
N ALA A 58 6.24 4.56 -14.80
CA ALA A 58 6.36 5.24 -13.51
C ALA A 58 5.56 4.55 -12.38
N ILE A 59 4.36 4.03 -12.67
CA ILE A 59 3.56 3.26 -11.71
C ILE A 59 4.30 1.99 -11.30
N VAL A 60 4.76 1.20 -12.29
CA VAL A 60 5.47 -0.06 -12.04
C VAL A 60 6.72 0.20 -11.22
N GLN A 61 7.51 1.20 -11.58
CA GLN A 61 8.73 1.55 -10.86
C GLN A 61 8.45 1.93 -9.39
N GLN A 62 7.44 2.76 -9.14
CA GLN A 62 7.07 3.16 -7.78
C GLN A 62 6.54 1.99 -6.94
N ALA A 63 5.71 1.13 -7.54
CA ALA A 63 5.19 -0.07 -6.87
C ALA A 63 6.31 -1.05 -6.53
N VAL A 64 7.18 -1.38 -7.49
CA VAL A 64 8.33 -2.26 -7.25
C VAL A 64 9.27 -1.67 -6.21
N ALA A 65 9.58 -0.36 -6.27
CA ALA A 65 10.42 0.30 -5.27
C ALA A 65 9.84 0.21 -3.84
N THR A 66 8.51 0.15 -3.70
CA THR A 66 7.83 0.03 -2.41
C THR A 66 8.02 -1.36 -1.80
N HIS A 67 7.92 -2.42 -2.60
CA HIS A 67 7.91 -3.80 -2.08
C HIS A 67 9.20 -4.59 -2.29
N GLN A 68 10.13 -4.12 -3.13
CA GLN A 68 11.38 -4.84 -3.38
C GLN A 68 12.16 -5.07 -2.07
N THR A 69 12.71 -6.27 -1.94
CA THR A 69 13.53 -6.68 -0.80
C THR A 69 14.81 -7.35 -1.28
N PRO A 70 15.90 -7.31 -0.49
CA PRO A 70 17.06 -8.16 -0.74
C PRO A 70 16.66 -9.64 -0.89
N ILE A 71 17.43 -10.39 -1.69
CA ILE A 71 17.17 -11.81 -1.99
C ILE A 71 17.19 -12.66 -0.70
N ASP A 72 18.06 -12.29 0.25
CA ASP A 72 18.26 -12.92 1.55
C ASP A 72 17.29 -12.43 2.65
N TYR A 73 16.36 -11.52 2.32
CA TYR A 73 15.40 -11.02 3.30
C TYR A 73 14.42 -12.12 3.75
N SER A 74 14.38 -12.40 5.06
CA SER A 74 13.55 -13.43 5.69
C SER A 74 12.29 -12.89 6.39
N GLY A 75 12.13 -11.56 6.48
CA GLY A 75 10.97 -10.96 7.13
C GLY A 75 9.70 -10.92 6.26
N PRO A 76 8.60 -10.35 6.77
CA PRO A 76 7.35 -10.22 6.03
C PRO A 76 7.54 -9.40 4.74
N LYS A 77 7.18 -9.97 3.60
CA LYS A 77 7.25 -9.33 2.28
C LYS A 77 5.86 -8.90 1.84
N GLY A 78 5.72 -7.62 1.50
CA GLY A 78 4.58 -7.15 0.73
C GLY A 78 4.67 -7.60 -0.73
N LYS A 79 3.64 -7.28 -1.51
CA LYS A 79 3.59 -7.65 -2.93
C LYS A 79 2.71 -6.68 -3.69
N THR A 80 3.09 -6.35 -4.92
CA THR A 80 2.19 -5.71 -5.89
C THR A 80 1.67 -6.71 -6.91
N THR A 81 0.38 -6.66 -7.19
CA THR A 81 -0.24 -7.39 -8.30
C THR A 81 -0.77 -6.40 -9.32
N PHE A 82 -0.27 -6.49 -10.54
CA PHE A 82 -0.76 -5.72 -11.68
C PHE A 82 -1.86 -6.51 -12.39
N LEU A 83 -3.10 -6.05 -12.27
CA LEU A 83 -4.25 -6.71 -12.87
C LEU A 83 -4.57 -6.07 -14.22
N ILE A 84 -4.33 -6.82 -15.30
CA ILE A 84 -4.77 -6.47 -16.66
C ILE A 84 -6.26 -6.80 -16.76
N ALA A 85 -7.09 -5.77 -16.79
CA ALA A 85 -8.54 -5.88 -16.87
C ALA A 85 -8.99 -6.03 -18.34
N ASP A 86 -8.49 -7.07 -19.00
CA ASP A 86 -8.72 -7.33 -20.42
C ASP A 86 -10.07 -7.97 -20.69
N GLU A 87 -10.31 -9.20 -20.22
CA GLU A 87 -11.51 -9.96 -20.56
C GLU A 87 -12.79 -9.18 -20.26
N ILE A 88 -12.91 -8.56 -19.07
CA ILE A 88 -14.06 -7.72 -18.67
C ILE A 88 -14.37 -6.59 -19.66
N TYR A 89 -13.41 -6.15 -20.47
CA TYR A 89 -13.64 -5.13 -21.49
C TYR A 89 -14.67 -5.56 -22.55
N TRP A 90 -15.02 -6.85 -22.64
CA TRP A 90 -16.05 -7.36 -23.53
C TRP A 90 -17.40 -6.63 -23.40
N HIS A 91 -17.76 -6.16 -22.19
CA HIS A 91 -18.98 -5.38 -21.97
C HIS A 91 -18.99 -4.10 -22.81
N ASN A 92 -17.82 -3.48 -23.03
CA ASN A 92 -17.70 -2.24 -23.80
C ASN A 92 -17.73 -2.48 -25.32
N LEU A 93 -17.58 -3.73 -25.75
CA LEU A 93 -17.65 -4.13 -27.15
C LEU A 93 -19.09 -4.48 -27.60
N ARG A 94 -20.05 -4.60 -26.68
CA ARG A 94 -21.42 -5.05 -26.98
C ARG A 94 -22.22 -4.05 -27.82
N ASP A 95 -22.72 -4.42 -28.98
CA ASP A 95 -23.62 -3.54 -29.74
C ASP A 95 -25.07 -3.56 -29.23
N LYS A 96 -25.91 -2.66 -29.77
CA LYS A 96 -27.32 -2.50 -29.38
C LYS A 96 -28.13 -3.79 -29.58
N THR A 97 -27.73 -4.63 -30.53
CA THR A 97 -28.39 -5.88 -30.91
C THR A 97 -27.72 -7.12 -30.30
N PHE A 98 -27.03 -6.96 -29.17
CA PHE A 98 -26.33 -8.05 -28.51
C PHE A 98 -27.23 -9.27 -28.30
N SER A 99 -26.79 -10.41 -28.83
CA SER A 99 -27.41 -11.71 -28.65
C SER A 99 -26.55 -12.58 -27.73
N PRO A 100 -27.14 -13.47 -26.90
CA PRO A 100 -26.38 -14.28 -25.94
C PRO A 100 -25.27 -15.17 -26.56
N GLY A 101 -25.33 -15.46 -27.87
CA GLY A 101 -24.30 -16.24 -28.57
C GLY A 101 -23.03 -15.45 -28.91
N GLU A 102 -23.06 -14.11 -28.82
CA GLU A 102 -21.94 -13.24 -29.19
C GLU A 102 -20.92 -13.05 -28.07
N GLU A 103 -21.28 -13.37 -26.82
CA GLU A 103 -20.41 -13.18 -25.65
C GLU A 103 -19.03 -13.82 -25.83
N ALA A 104 -18.96 -15.07 -26.29
CA ALA A 104 -17.71 -15.78 -26.51
C ALA A 104 -16.80 -15.06 -27.54
N THR A 105 -17.40 -14.50 -28.60
CA THR A 105 -16.67 -13.73 -29.61
C THR A 105 -16.17 -12.41 -29.05
N LEU A 106 -17.00 -11.69 -28.28
CA LEU A 106 -16.60 -10.43 -27.63
C LEU A 106 -15.50 -10.64 -26.58
N ASN A 107 -15.59 -11.72 -25.80
CA ASN A 107 -14.54 -12.11 -24.86
C ASN A 107 -13.22 -12.36 -25.59
N LYS A 108 -13.25 -13.08 -26.72
CA LYS A 108 -12.06 -13.30 -27.54
C LYS A 108 -11.45 -11.98 -28.02
N LEU A 109 -12.26 -11.05 -28.54
CA LEU A 109 -11.79 -9.73 -28.96
C LEU A 109 -11.20 -8.92 -27.80
N ALA A 110 -11.80 -8.99 -26.61
CA ALA A 110 -11.29 -8.34 -25.41
C ALA A 110 -9.92 -8.90 -24.98
N LEU A 111 -9.73 -10.23 -25.10
CA LEU A 111 -8.44 -10.87 -24.85
C LEU A 111 -7.37 -10.44 -25.87
N GLU A 112 -7.73 -10.33 -27.16
CA GLU A 112 -6.83 -9.84 -28.22
C GLU A 112 -6.40 -8.37 -27.98
N GLU A 113 -7.32 -7.51 -27.54
CA GLU A 113 -7.02 -6.14 -27.10
C GLU A 113 -6.10 -6.11 -25.87
N GLY A 114 -6.32 -7.04 -24.92
CA GLY A 114 -5.44 -7.25 -23.76
C GLY A 114 -4.01 -7.65 -24.14
N GLU A 115 -3.87 -8.54 -25.13
CA GLU A 115 -2.57 -8.96 -25.67
C GLU A 115 -1.86 -7.79 -26.34
N SER A 116 -2.55 -7.04 -27.18
CA SER A 116 -1.99 -5.83 -27.80
C SER A 116 -1.54 -4.81 -26.75
N TYR A 117 -2.39 -4.55 -25.76
CA TYR A 117 -2.06 -3.66 -24.65
C TYR A 117 -0.80 -4.12 -23.91
N PHE A 118 -0.70 -5.41 -23.58
CA PHE A 118 0.46 -5.95 -22.86
C PHE A 118 1.74 -5.83 -23.67
N GLU A 119 1.73 -6.19 -24.95
CA GLU A 119 2.91 -6.09 -25.82
C GLU A 119 3.39 -4.65 -25.98
N ASN A 120 2.46 -3.70 -26.19
CA ASN A 120 2.78 -2.28 -26.29
C ASN A 120 3.38 -1.69 -25.01
N ASN A 121 3.15 -2.36 -23.88
CA ASN A 121 3.58 -1.91 -22.56
C ASN A 121 4.61 -2.84 -21.90
N LEU A 122 5.09 -3.86 -22.61
CA LEU A 122 5.97 -4.90 -22.06
C LEU A 122 7.23 -4.32 -21.42
N ALA A 123 7.78 -3.25 -22.02
CA ALA A 123 8.94 -2.54 -21.49
C ALA A 123 8.76 -2.07 -20.04
N ALA A 124 7.55 -1.64 -19.64
CA ALA A 124 7.29 -1.15 -18.29
C ALA A 124 7.54 -2.22 -17.22
N PHE A 125 7.25 -3.49 -17.52
CA PHE A 125 7.43 -4.62 -16.61
C PHE A 125 8.84 -5.22 -16.65
N LEU A 126 9.56 -5.07 -17.76
CA LEU A 126 10.93 -5.58 -17.92
C LEU A 126 11.99 -4.63 -17.34
N VAL A 127 11.75 -3.32 -17.35
CA VAL A 127 12.69 -2.31 -16.81
C VAL A 127 13.12 -2.61 -15.36
N PRO A 128 12.20 -2.91 -14.41
CA PRO A 128 12.59 -3.26 -13.04
C PRO A 128 13.43 -4.54 -12.92
N LEU A 129 13.36 -5.42 -13.92
CA LEU A 129 14.11 -6.67 -14.03
C LEU A 129 15.48 -6.50 -14.70
N GLY A 130 15.78 -5.29 -15.20
CA GLY A 130 17.03 -4.98 -15.88
C GLY A 130 17.13 -5.60 -17.28
N THR A 131 16.01 -5.80 -17.97
CA THR A 131 15.95 -6.39 -19.31
C THR A 131 15.18 -5.48 -20.27
N THR A 132 15.60 -5.44 -21.53
CA THR A 132 14.91 -4.74 -22.61
C THR A 132 13.94 -5.66 -23.35
N VAL A 133 13.00 -5.08 -24.11
CA VAL A 133 12.07 -5.88 -24.94
C VAL A 133 12.83 -6.73 -25.98
N SER A 134 13.90 -6.20 -26.58
CA SER A 134 14.72 -6.95 -27.57
C SER A 134 15.37 -8.17 -26.94
N GLU A 135 16.09 -7.99 -25.82
CA GLU A 135 16.75 -9.08 -25.10
C GLU A 135 15.73 -10.13 -24.64
N PHE A 136 14.56 -9.69 -24.16
CA PHE A 136 13.51 -10.61 -23.73
C PHE A 136 12.95 -11.45 -24.89
N HIS A 137 12.73 -10.84 -26.06
CA HIS A 137 12.28 -11.55 -27.26
C HIS A 137 13.35 -12.46 -27.86
N GLU A 138 14.63 -12.10 -27.74
CA GLU A 138 15.75 -12.97 -28.13
C GLU A 138 15.84 -14.22 -27.25
N LEU A 139 15.63 -14.07 -25.93
CA LEU A 139 15.65 -15.18 -24.99
C LEU A 139 14.39 -16.06 -25.06
N TYR A 140 13.24 -15.47 -25.35
CA TYR A 140 11.93 -16.14 -25.36
C TYR A 140 11.14 -15.84 -26.64
N PRO A 141 11.63 -16.31 -27.81
CA PRO A 141 10.99 -16.00 -29.09
C PRO A 141 9.62 -16.70 -29.22
N GLY A 142 8.63 -15.96 -29.71
CA GLY A 142 7.33 -16.51 -30.12
C GLY A 142 6.45 -17.08 -28.99
N VAL A 143 6.78 -16.83 -27.72
CA VAL A 143 5.96 -17.31 -26.60
C VAL A 143 4.67 -16.48 -26.46
N SER A 144 3.58 -17.12 -26.02
CA SER A 144 2.29 -16.46 -25.77
C SER A 144 2.37 -15.46 -24.62
N MET A 145 1.41 -14.51 -24.56
CA MET A 145 1.30 -13.53 -23.46
C MET A 145 1.30 -14.20 -22.07
N ASP A 146 0.50 -15.25 -21.86
CA ASP A 146 0.43 -15.94 -20.57
C ASP A 146 1.78 -16.54 -20.18
N LYS A 147 2.53 -17.04 -21.17
CA LYS A 147 3.88 -17.56 -20.93
C LYS A 147 4.87 -16.44 -20.64
N LYS A 148 4.79 -15.28 -21.31
CA LYS A 148 5.58 -14.08 -20.98
C LYS A 148 5.30 -13.63 -19.55
N ILE A 149 4.04 -13.52 -19.15
CA ILE A 149 3.62 -13.17 -17.79
C ILE A 149 4.21 -14.16 -16.78
N SER A 150 4.10 -15.48 -17.02
CA SER A 150 4.66 -16.50 -16.15
C SER A 150 6.18 -16.34 -15.97
N ILE A 151 6.92 -16.09 -17.06
CA ILE A 151 8.36 -15.85 -17.03
C ILE A 151 8.68 -14.57 -16.23
N ILE A 152 7.99 -13.47 -16.50
CA ILE A 152 8.19 -12.19 -15.79
C ILE A 152 7.91 -12.34 -14.29
N ASN A 153 6.82 -13.00 -13.91
CA ASN A 153 6.48 -13.25 -12.52
C ASN A 153 7.55 -14.10 -11.82
N GLN A 154 8.09 -15.11 -12.50
CA GLN A 154 9.18 -15.93 -11.98
C GLN A 154 10.46 -15.10 -11.78
N LEU A 155 10.84 -14.28 -12.76
CA LEU A 155 12.01 -13.39 -12.65
C LEU A 155 11.84 -12.36 -11.53
N ALA A 156 10.65 -11.77 -11.40
CA ALA A 156 10.33 -10.82 -10.35
C ALA A 156 10.47 -11.43 -8.95
N LEU A 157 10.04 -12.68 -8.77
CA LEU A 157 10.20 -13.43 -7.53
C LEU A 157 11.69 -13.73 -7.25
N GLN A 158 12.41 -14.25 -8.24
CA GLN A 158 13.83 -14.62 -8.11
C GLN A 158 14.73 -13.42 -7.80
N GLN A 159 14.41 -12.25 -8.33
CA GLN A 159 15.16 -11.01 -8.11
C GLN A 159 14.67 -10.20 -6.87
N GLY A 160 13.73 -10.72 -6.09
CA GLY A 160 13.20 -10.04 -4.90
C GLY A 160 12.45 -8.74 -5.20
N LYS A 161 11.92 -8.57 -6.42
CA LYS A 161 11.14 -7.40 -6.84
C LYS A 161 9.71 -7.41 -6.29
N ASN A 162 9.24 -8.59 -5.87
CA ASN A 162 7.97 -8.81 -5.17
C ASN A 162 6.75 -8.22 -5.90
N PHE A 163 6.67 -8.44 -7.21
CA PHE A 163 5.47 -8.14 -7.98
C PHE A 163 5.03 -9.33 -8.83
N GLU A 164 3.77 -9.30 -9.27
CA GLU A 164 3.25 -10.19 -10.30
C GLU A 164 2.29 -9.46 -11.24
N ILE A 165 2.05 -10.06 -12.40
CA ILE A 165 1.06 -9.65 -13.39
C ILE A 165 0.02 -10.76 -13.47
N VAL A 166 -1.26 -10.37 -13.47
CA VAL A 166 -2.40 -11.28 -13.55
C VAL A 166 -3.40 -10.75 -14.57
N ARG A 167 -4.02 -11.64 -15.35
CA ARG A 167 -5.10 -11.32 -16.29
C ARG A 167 -6.47 -11.50 -15.64
N TRP A 168 -7.51 -10.89 -16.20
CA TRP A 168 -8.85 -10.89 -15.60
C TRP A 168 -9.38 -12.31 -15.32
N HIS A 169 -9.35 -13.22 -16.30
CA HIS A 169 -9.81 -14.60 -16.13
C HIS A 169 -9.09 -15.33 -14.97
N THR A 170 -7.79 -15.10 -14.81
CA THR A 170 -6.97 -15.71 -13.74
C THR A 170 -7.27 -15.08 -12.38
N TRP A 171 -7.66 -13.80 -12.37
CA TRP A 171 -8.04 -13.07 -11.17
C TRP A 171 -9.39 -13.56 -10.64
N ILE A 172 -10.44 -13.58 -11.47
CA ILE A 172 -11.79 -13.93 -11.02
C ILE A 172 -11.95 -15.41 -10.64
N THR A 173 -11.04 -16.29 -11.07
CA THR A 173 -11.05 -17.72 -10.71
C THR A 173 -10.37 -18.01 -9.36
N GLN A 174 -9.75 -17.01 -8.73
CA GLN A 174 -9.14 -17.16 -7.41
C GLN A 174 -10.21 -17.54 -6.38
N ARG A 175 -9.98 -18.63 -5.63
CA ARG A 175 -10.91 -19.14 -4.61
C ARG A 175 -12.33 -19.39 -5.13
N ASP A 176 -12.47 -19.85 -6.38
CA ASP A 176 -13.76 -20.10 -7.02
C ASP A 176 -14.67 -18.85 -7.01
N PHE A 177 -14.08 -17.65 -7.08
CA PHE A 177 -14.85 -16.41 -6.99
C PHE A 177 -15.78 -16.21 -8.19
N ASP A 178 -15.51 -16.82 -9.34
CA ASP A 178 -16.41 -16.86 -10.50
C ASP A 178 -17.79 -17.46 -10.16
N LYS A 179 -17.85 -18.44 -9.25
CA LYS A 179 -19.10 -19.00 -8.73
C LYS A 179 -19.78 -18.02 -7.78
N THR A 180 -19.00 -17.46 -6.86
CA THR A 180 -19.49 -16.44 -5.91
C THR A 180 -20.05 -15.22 -6.65
N LEU A 181 -19.38 -14.81 -7.73
CA LEU A 181 -19.75 -13.68 -8.57
C LEU A 181 -21.14 -13.87 -9.18
N LYS A 182 -21.43 -15.05 -9.74
CA LYS A 182 -22.76 -15.38 -10.27
C LYS A 182 -23.85 -15.26 -9.20
N ASP A 183 -23.56 -15.68 -7.98
CA ASP A 183 -24.52 -15.64 -6.87
C ASP A 183 -24.74 -14.22 -6.30
N ILE A 184 -23.75 -13.33 -6.38
CA ILE A 184 -23.87 -11.96 -5.85
C ILE A 184 -24.39 -10.95 -6.88
N LEU A 185 -24.30 -11.22 -8.18
CA LEU A 185 -24.78 -10.29 -9.22
C LEU A 185 -26.25 -9.85 -9.00
N PRO A 186 -27.20 -10.72 -8.63
CA PRO A 186 -28.56 -10.31 -8.32
C PRO A 186 -28.70 -9.29 -7.18
N HIS A 187 -27.73 -9.20 -6.27
CA HIS A 187 -27.77 -8.18 -5.21
C HIS A 187 -27.60 -6.76 -5.76
N TYR A 188 -26.89 -6.57 -6.88
CA TYR A 188 -26.74 -5.25 -7.51
C TYR A 188 -28.02 -4.74 -8.15
N ASP A 189 -29.01 -5.62 -8.36
CA ASP A 189 -30.35 -5.25 -8.82
C ASP A 189 -31.34 -5.06 -7.67
N ASN A 190 -31.20 -5.85 -6.59
CA ASN A 190 -32.21 -5.90 -5.53
C ASN A 190 -31.86 -5.10 -4.27
N VAL A 191 -30.59 -4.72 -4.09
CA VAL A 191 -30.15 -3.89 -2.96
C VAL A 191 -30.06 -2.45 -3.43
N GLU A 192 -30.97 -1.59 -2.94
CA GLU A 192 -31.10 -0.19 -3.35
C GLU A 192 -29.76 0.56 -3.31
N GLY A 193 -29.00 0.44 -2.21
CA GLY A 193 -27.71 1.12 -2.08
C GLY A 193 -26.66 0.70 -3.12
N LEU A 194 -26.65 -0.57 -3.53
CA LEU A 194 -25.75 -1.06 -4.60
C LEU A 194 -26.24 -0.58 -5.97
N SER A 195 -27.55 -0.71 -6.24
CA SER A 195 -28.17 -0.34 -7.52
C SER A 195 -27.99 1.16 -7.82
N VAL A 196 -28.32 2.02 -6.86
CA VAL A 196 -28.16 3.48 -6.98
C VAL A 196 -26.70 3.87 -7.24
N ALA A 197 -25.75 3.20 -6.57
CA ALA A 197 -24.33 3.47 -6.77
C ALA A 197 -23.83 3.03 -8.16
N VAL A 198 -24.34 1.91 -8.69
CA VAL A 198 -24.08 1.48 -10.08
C VAL A 198 -24.62 2.49 -11.08
N ASP A 199 -25.87 2.93 -10.91
CA ASP A 199 -26.48 3.92 -11.80
C ASP A 199 -25.74 5.26 -11.77
N ALA A 200 -25.32 5.72 -10.60
CA ALA A 200 -24.52 6.95 -10.47
C ALA A 200 -23.18 6.85 -11.22
N SER A 201 -22.48 5.72 -11.11
CA SER A 201 -21.24 5.47 -11.85
C SER A 201 -21.49 5.39 -13.37
N ALA A 202 -22.57 4.72 -13.80
CA ALA A 202 -22.94 4.59 -15.20
C ALA A 202 -23.33 5.93 -15.82
N ASP A 203 -24.05 6.78 -15.11
CA ASP A 203 -24.41 8.13 -15.56
C ASP A 203 -23.18 9.02 -15.76
N ASP A 204 -22.17 8.93 -14.89
CA ASP A 204 -20.90 9.64 -15.09
C ASP A 204 -20.18 9.15 -16.36
N TYR A 205 -20.12 7.83 -16.56
CA TYR A 205 -19.54 7.25 -17.76
C TYR A 205 -20.24 7.74 -19.03
N VAL A 206 -21.57 7.68 -19.05
CA VAL A 206 -22.40 8.16 -20.17
C VAL A 206 -22.16 9.64 -20.44
N LYS A 207 -22.06 10.49 -19.42
CA LYS A 207 -21.76 11.92 -19.59
C LYS A 207 -20.40 12.16 -20.26
N ARG A 208 -19.40 11.31 -20.01
CA ARG A 208 -18.08 11.43 -20.64
C ARG A 208 -18.09 11.02 -22.11
N HIS A 209 -18.91 10.03 -22.47
CA HIS A 209 -18.97 9.48 -23.84
C HIS A 209 -20.15 10.02 -24.67
N CYS A 210 -21.00 10.90 -24.12
CA CYS A 210 -22.15 11.45 -24.85
C CYS A 210 -21.80 12.31 -26.08
N LYS A 211 -20.53 12.67 -26.24
CA LYS A 211 -20.02 13.40 -27.42
C LYS A 211 -19.49 12.47 -28.51
N GLU A 212 -19.31 11.19 -28.20
CA GLU A 212 -18.90 10.18 -29.17
C GLU A 212 -20.14 9.70 -29.93
N GLU A 213 -19.95 9.24 -31.16
CA GLU A 213 -21.06 8.64 -31.92
C GLU A 213 -21.57 7.40 -31.17
N GLY A 214 -22.85 7.42 -30.78
CA GLY A 214 -23.44 6.28 -30.08
C GLY A 214 -24.77 6.60 -29.40
N ASP A 215 -25.54 5.54 -29.16
CA ASP A 215 -26.81 5.60 -28.45
C ASP A 215 -26.57 5.67 -26.94
N ARG A 216 -27.16 6.66 -26.25
CA ARG A 216 -27.00 6.87 -24.81
C ARG A 216 -27.41 5.63 -24.00
N GLY A 217 -28.45 4.93 -24.43
CA GLY A 217 -28.93 3.71 -23.77
C GLY A 217 -27.92 2.58 -23.86
N VAL A 218 -27.26 2.43 -25.01
CA VAL A 218 -26.16 1.46 -25.19
C VAL A 218 -25.02 1.75 -24.22
N TRP A 219 -24.56 3.01 -24.13
CA TRP A 219 -23.49 3.37 -23.19
C TRP A 219 -23.85 3.11 -21.73
N ALA A 220 -25.10 3.40 -21.34
CA ALA A 220 -25.58 3.13 -20.00
C ALA A 220 -25.57 1.62 -19.70
N GLU A 221 -26.07 0.80 -20.63
CA GLU A 221 -26.16 -0.64 -20.46
C GLU A 221 -24.77 -1.31 -20.40
N ARG A 222 -23.86 -0.94 -21.31
CA ARG A 222 -22.46 -1.37 -21.29
C ARG A 222 -21.83 -1.06 -19.94
N SER A 223 -21.97 0.19 -19.48
CA SER A 223 -21.38 0.63 -18.22
C SER A 223 -21.98 -0.08 -17.01
N ARG A 224 -23.29 -0.31 -16.96
CA ARG A 224 -23.93 -1.05 -15.86
C ARG A 224 -23.44 -2.48 -15.79
N SER A 225 -23.47 -3.18 -16.91
CA SER A 225 -23.02 -4.58 -16.98
C SER A 225 -21.55 -4.71 -16.56
N TYR A 226 -20.69 -3.83 -17.08
CA TYR A 226 -19.27 -3.77 -16.71
C TYR A 226 -19.09 -3.56 -15.20
N ILE A 227 -19.72 -2.52 -14.64
CA ILE A 227 -19.51 -2.12 -13.24
C ILE A 227 -20.05 -3.16 -12.27
N LYS A 228 -21.17 -3.83 -12.59
CA LYS A 228 -21.73 -4.91 -11.76
C LYS A 228 -20.77 -6.09 -11.63
N GLU A 229 -20.05 -6.43 -12.70
CA GLU A 229 -19.03 -7.49 -12.66
C GLU A 229 -17.73 -7.00 -12.00
N GLU A 230 -17.29 -5.79 -12.33
CA GLU A 230 -16.02 -5.24 -11.87
C GLU A 230 -16.02 -4.98 -10.35
N SER A 231 -17.08 -4.35 -9.83
CA SER A 231 -17.12 -3.87 -8.45
C SER A 231 -16.85 -4.97 -7.41
N PRO A 232 -17.55 -6.12 -7.42
CA PRO A 232 -17.26 -7.19 -6.46
C PRO A 232 -15.94 -7.90 -6.77
N SER A 233 -15.57 -8.05 -8.05
CA SER A 233 -14.31 -8.66 -8.47
C SER A 233 -13.09 -7.86 -8.01
N ILE A 234 -13.20 -6.54 -7.90
CA ILE A 234 -12.13 -5.69 -7.39
C ILE A 234 -12.21 -5.55 -5.86
N MET A 235 -13.37 -5.22 -5.31
CA MET A 235 -13.45 -4.86 -3.89
C MET A 235 -13.55 -6.10 -2.99
N LEU A 236 -14.54 -6.96 -3.22
CA LEU A 236 -14.78 -8.12 -2.36
C LEU A 236 -13.67 -9.16 -2.50
N LEU A 237 -13.34 -9.55 -3.73
CA LEU A 237 -12.30 -10.55 -3.95
C LEU A 237 -10.92 -10.08 -3.46
N ALA A 238 -10.52 -8.83 -3.74
CA ALA A 238 -9.24 -8.34 -3.23
C ALA A 238 -9.21 -8.30 -1.69
N ALA A 239 -10.32 -7.96 -1.03
CA ALA A 239 -10.40 -8.02 0.43
C ALA A 239 -10.27 -9.46 0.95
N GLN A 240 -10.94 -10.43 0.32
CA GLN A 240 -10.81 -11.84 0.66
C GLN A 240 -9.36 -12.35 0.48
N LEU A 241 -8.66 -11.89 -0.55
CA LEU A 241 -7.25 -12.20 -0.82
C LEU A 241 -6.25 -11.42 0.05
N GLY A 242 -6.76 -10.53 0.92
CA GLY A 242 -5.98 -9.78 1.91
C GLY A 242 -5.26 -8.56 1.34
N TYR A 243 -5.72 -7.99 0.23
CA TYR A 243 -5.16 -6.75 -0.32
C TYR A 243 -5.51 -5.55 0.57
N ASN A 244 -4.49 -4.76 0.87
CA ASN A 244 -4.58 -3.58 1.71
C ASN A 244 -4.95 -2.33 0.91
N PHE A 245 -4.42 -2.23 -0.32
CA PHE A 245 -4.61 -1.09 -1.19
C PHE A 245 -5.04 -1.51 -2.59
N ILE A 246 -5.91 -0.70 -3.18
CA ILE A 246 -6.21 -0.69 -4.61
C ILE A 246 -5.61 0.60 -5.17
N ILE A 247 -4.76 0.49 -6.18
CA ILE A 247 -4.05 1.60 -6.80
C ILE A 247 -4.60 1.80 -8.20
N TYR A 248 -5.11 2.99 -8.50
CA TYR A 248 -5.60 3.34 -9.82
C TYR A 248 -5.43 4.84 -10.09
N PRO A 249 -5.14 5.27 -11.34
CA PRO A 249 -5.02 6.70 -11.62
C PRO A 249 -6.33 7.48 -11.46
N GLY A 250 -7.49 6.84 -11.58
CA GLY A 250 -8.81 7.45 -11.41
C GLY A 250 -9.27 7.52 -9.96
N ALA A 251 -10.23 8.40 -9.68
CA ALA A 251 -10.91 8.44 -8.40
C ALA A 251 -11.72 7.15 -8.18
N ILE A 252 -11.93 6.79 -6.91
CA ILE A 252 -12.79 5.65 -6.56
C ILE A 252 -14.22 5.89 -7.06
N LEU A 253 -14.81 4.86 -7.67
CA LEU A 253 -16.19 4.91 -8.14
C LEU A 253 -17.18 4.79 -6.97
N PRO A 254 -18.37 5.43 -7.06
CA PRO A 254 -19.44 5.23 -6.10
C PRO A 254 -19.79 3.75 -5.89
N SER A 255 -19.90 2.98 -6.98
CA SER A 255 -20.17 1.54 -6.95
C SER A 255 -19.14 0.77 -6.14
N PHE A 256 -17.84 1.07 -6.28
CA PHE A 256 -16.78 0.42 -5.49
C PHE A 256 -16.89 0.73 -4.01
N THR A 257 -17.24 1.97 -3.66
CA THR A 257 -17.46 2.38 -2.27
C THR A 257 -18.63 1.60 -1.68
N ALA A 258 -19.76 1.55 -2.39
CA ALA A 258 -20.95 0.82 -1.95
C ALA A 258 -20.69 -0.69 -1.83
N THR A 259 -19.97 -1.30 -2.78
CA THR A 259 -19.56 -2.71 -2.69
C THR A 259 -18.71 -2.99 -1.46
N ARG A 260 -17.74 -2.13 -1.17
CA ARG A 260 -16.89 -2.27 0.01
C ARG A 260 -17.72 -2.18 1.29
N GLU A 261 -18.59 -1.18 1.40
CA GLU A 261 -19.43 -0.97 2.58
C GLU A 261 -20.45 -2.09 2.79
N TYR A 262 -21.00 -2.66 1.71
CA TYR A 262 -21.99 -3.72 1.79
C TYR A 262 -21.38 -5.09 2.08
N PHE A 263 -20.27 -5.46 1.43
CA PHE A 263 -19.73 -6.82 1.51
C PHE A 263 -18.55 -6.99 2.48
N ILE A 264 -17.88 -5.92 2.93
CA ILE A 264 -16.69 -6.04 3.78
C ILE A 264 -16.97 -5.43 5.15
N VAL A 265 -17.29 -6.29 6.11
CA VAL A 265 -17.86 -5.88 7.40
C VAL A 265 -16.99 -6.35 8.57
N ASN A 266 -17.19 -5.71 9.73
CA ASN A 266 -16.53 -6.13 10.95
C ASN A 266 -17.03 -7.52 11.38
N ASN A 267 -16.17 -8.31 12.01
CA ASN A 267 -16.59 -9.51 12.74
C ASN A 267 -17.70 -9.18 13.75
N HIS A 268 -18.60 -10.14 13.95
CA HIS A 268 -19.54 -10.06 15.06
C HIS A 268 -18.77 -10.09 16.37
N VAL A 269 -19.09 -9.15 17.25
CA VAL A 269 -18.65 -9.16 18.63
C VAL A 269 -19.86 -9.53 19.45
N ALA A 270 -19.74 -10.57 20.27
CA ALA A 270 -20.78 -10.95 21.21
C ALA A 270 -21.15 -9.71 22.05
N ARG A 271 -22.43 -9.35 22.06
CA ARG A 271 -22.91 -8.16 22.76
C ARG A 271 -24.19 -8.44 23.51
N ILE A 272 -24.41 -7.68 24.58
CA ILE A 272 -25.66 -7.68 25.32
C ILE A 272 -26.51 -6.53 24.78
N GLU A 273 -27.64 -6.84 24.17
CA GLU A 273 -28.59 -5.86 23.66
C GLU A 273 -29.94 -6.11 24.32
N LYS A 274 -30.47 -5.11 25.03
CA LYS A 274 -31.75 -5.20 25.77
C LYS A 274 -31.84 -6.41 26.73
N GLY A 275 -30.72 -6.78 27.35
CA GLY A 275 -30.65 -7.91 28.29
C GLY A 275 -30.54 -9.29 27.62
N HIS A 276 -30.40 -9.35 26.29
CA HIS A 276 -30.16 -10.59 25.55
C HIS A 276 -28.71 -10.66 25.08
N SER A 277 -28.08 -11.81 25.30
CA SER A 277 -26.75 -12.11 24.76
C SER A 277 -26.90 -12.50 23.29
N ILE A 278 -26.58 -11.59 22.38
CA ILE A 278 -26.52 -11.86 20.94
C ILE A 278 -25.13 -12.40 20.63
N LYS A 279 -25.04 -13.69 20.32
CA LYS A 279 -23.78 -14.33 19.91
C LYS A 279 -23.60 -14.36 18.39
N ASP A 280 -24.66 -14.63 17.61
CA ASP A 280 -24.51 -15.01 16.20
C ASP A 280 -25.59 -14.48 15.22
N GLU A 281 -26.44 -13.53 15.61
CA GLU A 281 -27.40 -12.95 14.65
C GLU A 281 -26.68 -11.99 13.68
N CYS A 282 -26.25 -12.54 12.54
CA CYS A 282 -25.79 -11.77 11.40
C CYS A 282 -26.98 -11.34 10.55
N THR A 283 -27.28 -10.05 10.52
CA THR A 283 -28.27 -9.47 9.60
C THR A 283 -27.66 -9.15 8.23
N HIS A 284 -26.35 -9.34 8.06
CA HIS A 284 -25.69 -9.09 6.77
C HIS A 284 -26.00 -10.21 5.79
N SER A 285 -25.78 -9.93 4.50
CA SER A 285 -25.86 -10.96 3.47
C SER A 285 -24.86 -12.09 3.76
N LYS A 286 -25.25 -13.34 3.44
CA LYS A 286 -24.37 -14.53 3.56
C LYS A 286 -23.06 -14.40 2.76
N PHE A 287 -23.02 -13.49 1.79
CA PHE A 287 -21.85 -13.20 0.96
C PHE A 287 -20.89 -12.18 1.59
N CYS A 288 -21.22 -11.63 2.77
CA CYS A 288 -20.36 -10.64 3.42
C CYS A 288 -19.10 -11.31 3.99
N PHE A 289 -17.96 -10.71 3.66
CA PHE A 289 -16.67 -11.04 4.22
C PHE A 289 -16.49 -10.33 5.57
N HIS A 290 -16.56 -11.10 6.64
CA HIS A 290 -16.36 -10.63 8.01
C HIS A 290 -14.87 -10.65 8.34
N THR A 291 -14.34 -9.53 8.84
CA THR A 291 -12.94 -9.41 9.24
C THR A 291 -12.79 -8.50 10.46
N GLU A 292 -11.71 -8.66 11.23
CA GLU A 292 -11.45 -7.82 12.41
C GLU A 292 -11.16 -6.36 12.07
N ASN A 293 -10.54 -6.11 10.91
CA ASN A 293 -10.03 -4.79 10.55
C ASN A 293 -10.35 -4.43 9.09
N PRO A 294 -11.64 -4.26 8.72
CA PRO A 294 -12.04 -3.94 7.34
C PRO A 294 -11.46 -2.60 6.86
N SER A 295 -11.15 -1.69 7.79
CA SER A 295 -10.45 -0.43 7.50
C SER A 295 -9.01 -0.59 6.98
N ARG A 296 -8.43 -1.79 7.09
CA ARG A 296 -7.10 -2.13 6.54
C ARG A 296 -7.16 -2.89 5.21
N LEU A 297 -8.34 -3.05 4.62
CA LEU A 297 -8.50 -3.73 3.35
C LEU A 297 -8.99 -2.76 2.28
N VAL A 298 -8.51 -3.01 1.05
CA VAL A 298 -8.94 -2.37 -0.20
C VAL A 298 -9.07 -0.85 -0.13
N ASN A 299 -8.12 -0.20 0.54
CA ASN A 299 -8.08 1.26 0.60
C ASN A 299 -7.62 1.82 -0.75
N TRP A 300 -8.35 2.80 -1.27
CA TRP A 300 -8.05 3.36 -2.59
C TRP A 300 -6.92 4.38 -2.55
N LEU A 301 -5.93 4.20 -3.40
CA LEU A 301 -4.84 5.13 -3.64
C LEU A 301 -4.89 5.62 -5.08
N GLU A 302 -5.01 6.94 -5.25
CA GLU A 302 -4.92 7.60 -6.54
C GLU A 302 -3.48 7.79 -6.95
N VAL A 303 -3.19 7.61 -8.24
CA VAL A 303 -1.86 7.88 -8.80
C VAL A 303 -1.76 9.34 -9.22
N ASN A 304 -0.72 10.01 -8.71
CA ASN A 304 -0.29 11.33 -9.18
C ASN A 304 1.08 11.22 -9.85
N PHE A 305 1.35 12.09 -10.82
CA PHE A 305 2.56 12.06 -11.62
C PHE A 305 3.31 13.39 -11.52
N THR A 306 4.64 13.30 -11.54
CA THR A 306 5.51 14.48 -11.63
C THR A 306 6.43 14.34 -12.84
N ARG A 307 6.43 15.37 -13.68
CA ARG A 307 7.40 15.59 -14.76
C ARG A 307 8.57 16.41 -14.24
N SER A 308 9.75 16.14 -14.78
CA SER A 308 10.93 16.98 -14.58
C SER A 308 11.82 16.87 -15.80
N HIS A 309 12.64 17.90 -16.04
CA HIS A 309 13.73 17.78 -17.01
C HIS A 309 14.78 16.82 -16.45
N GLU A 310 15.44 16.07 -17.33
CA GLU A 310 16.69 15.44 -16.95
C GLU A 310 17.60 16.54 -16.39
N ALA A 311 18.09 16.37 -15.17
CA ALA A 311 19.08 17.28 -14.63
C ALA A 311 20.21 17.31 -15.64
N ALA A 312 20.40 18.44 -16.33
CA ALA A 312 21.51 18.60 -17.25
C ALA A 312 22.74 18.15 -16.48
N LYS A 313 23.37 17.04 -16.92
CA LYS A 313 24.56 16.49 -16.27
C LYS A 313 25.50 17.67 -16.13
N ILE A 314 25.62 18.23 -14.93
CA ILE A 314 26.60 19.26 -14.65
C ILE A 314 27.90 18.52 -14.89
N GLN A 315 28.49 18.74 -16.06
CA GLN A 315 29.86 18.37 -16.32
C GLN A 315 30.64 19.08 -15.23
N GLU A 316 31.07 18.34 -14.21
CA GLU A 316 32.05 18.80 -13.27
C GLU A 316 33.28 19.15 -14.08
N ALA A 317 33.39 20.42 -14.44
CA ALA A 317 34.63 21.01 -14.87
C ALA A 317 35.61 20.78 -13.73
N THR A 318 36.50 19.81 -13.94
CA THR A 318 37.57 19.40 -13.05
C THR A 318 38.42 20.62 -12.71
N LYS A 319 38.10 21.33 -11.62
CA LYS A 319 39.01 22.28 -11.02
C LYS A 319 39.84 21.54 -9.97
N PRO A 320 41.17 21.71 -9.94
CA PRO A 320 42.02 21.03 -8.97
C PRO A 320 41.70 21.56 -7.58
N GLN A 321 41.09 20.71 -6.76
CA GLN A 321 40.69 21.06 -5.40
C GLN A 321 41.88 20.86 -4.46
N LYS A 322 42.36 21.98 -3.93
CA LYS A 322 43.33 22.08 -2.85
C LYS A 322 42.70 21.49 -1.58
N VAL A 323 43.35 20.49 -1.00
CA VAL A 323 42.93 19.79 0.21
C VAL A 323 42.88 20.76 1.38
N THR A 324 41.72 20.88 2.03
CA THR A 324 41.64 21.37 3.42
C THR A 324 40.62 20.51 4.15
N LYS A 325 41.10 19.77 5.15
CA LYS A 325 40.32 18.88 6.02
C LYS A 325 39.45 19.72 6.96
N SER A 326 38.15 19.43 7.00
CA SER A 326 37.25 19.77 8.09
C SER A 326 36.19 18.68 8.20
N ASN A 327 36.27 17.86 9.25
CA ASN A 327 35.25 16.88 9.60
C ASN A 327 34.17 17.60 10.41
N GLU A 328 33.16 18.12 9.72
CA GLU A 328 31.99 18.72 10.36
C GLU A 328 30.83 17.73 10.30
N VAL A 329 30.61 17.01 11.41
CA VAL A 329 29.40 16.19 11.58
C VAL A 329 28.24 17.14 11.80
N THR A 330 27.40 17.30 10.78
CA THR A 330 26.32 18.28 10.74
C THR A 330 25.15 17.92 11.66
N LYS A 331 24.61 18.94 12.33
CA LYS A 331 23.39 19.03 13.17
C LYS A 331 22.21 18.14 12.71
N SER A 332 22.10 17.87 11.41
CA SER A 332 21.07 17.01 10.82
C SER A 332 21.21 15.53 11.22
N LYS A 333 22.42 15.01 11.45
CA LYS A 333 22.61 13.57 11.76
C LYS A 333 22.08 13.20 13.14
N ALA A 334 22.28 14.05 14.16
CA ALA A 334 21.81 13.78 15.51
C ALA A 334 20.27 13.79 15.61
N ILE A 335 19.61 14.75 14.95
CA ILE A 335 18.15 14.84 14.91
C ILE A 335 17.56 13.64 14.16
N ASN A 336 18.17 13.25 13.04
CA ASN A 336 17.71 12.10 12.26
C ASN A 336 17.85 10.78 13.03
N PHE A 337 18.93 10.58 13.80
CA PHE A 337 19.12 9.37 14.62
C PHE A 337 17.99 9.16 15.64
N PHE A 338 17.64 10.19 16.41
CA PHE A 338 16.56 10.07 17.42
C PHE A 338 15.17 10.02 16.80
N GLN A 339 14.94 10.67 15.65
CA GLN A 339 13.70 10.52 14.88
C GLN A 339 13.56 9.11 14.30
N GLN A 340 14.65 8.50 13.82
CA GLN A 340 14.66 7.14 13.28
C GLN A 340 14.44 6.08 14.38
N ASN A 341 14.95 6.29 15.60
CA ASN A 341 14.70 5.39 16.73
C ASN A 341 13.29 5.51 17.31
N ARG A 342 12.60 6.65 17.21
CA ARG A 342 11.15 6.75 17.51
C ARG A 342 10.34 5.77 16.66
N SER A 343 10.72 5.57 15.41
CA SER A 343 10.09 4.63 14.47
C SER A 343 10.34 3.18 14.85
N ASN A 344 11.56 2.85 15.30
CA ASN A 344 11.95 1.50 15.70
C ASN A 344 11.24 1.05 17.01
N LEU A 345 10.93 1.96 17.93
CA LEU A 345 10.20 1.61 19.16
C LEU A 345 8.70 1.37 18.98
N ALA A 346 8.09 1.86 17.91
CA ALA A 346 6.72 1.47 17.56
C ALA A 346 6.62 -0.04 17.26
N CYS A 347 7.74 -0.68 16.87
CA CYS A 347 7.86 -2.12 16.66
C CYS A 347 7.97 -2.90 17.98
N LEU A 348 8.70 -2.38 18.98
CA LEU A 348 8.90 -3.05 20.27
C LEU A 348 7.61 -3.17 21.11
N ARG A 349 6.59 -2.35 20.80
CA ARG A 349 5.26 -2.37 21.45
C ARG A 349 4.47 -3.67 21.21
N ARG A 350 4.96 -4.59 20.36
CA ARG A 350 4.26 -5.86 20.01
C ARG A 350 4.93 -7.14 20.52
N GLN A 351 6.01 -7.05 21.28
CA GLN A 351 6.61 -8.20 21.94
C GLN A 351 6.45 -8.05 23.46
N THR A 352 5.23 -8.27 23.94
CA THR A 352 4.94 -8.51 25.36
C THR A 352 4.65 -9.99 25.51
N ALA A 353 5.57 -10.73 26.15
CA ALA A 353 5.22 -12.01 26.75
C ALA A 353 4.57 -11.71 28.11
N GLU A 354 3.38 -12.25 28.33
CA GLU A 354 2.73 -12.23 29.64
C GLU A 354 3.47 -13.22 30.55
N VAL A 355 4.03 -12.74 31.65
CA VAL A 355 4.50 -13.59 32.75
C VAL A 355 3.64 -13.26 33.95
N VAL A 356 2.91 -14.27 34.41
CA VAL A 356 2.04 -14.22 35.60
C VAL A 356 2.88 -14.67 36.78
N ASP A 357 2.91 -13.91 37.88
CA ASP A 357 3.55 -14.36 39.12
C ASP A 357 2.63 -15.31 39.91
N GLU A 358 3.14 -15.90 40.99
CA GLU A 358 2.38 -16.87 41.82
C GLU A 358 1.16 -16.26 42.53
N ASP A 359 1.01 -14.94 42.55
CA ASP A 359 -0.13 -14.21 43.14
C ASP A 359 -1.12 -13.69 42.07
N GLY A 360 -0.87 -13.94 40.78
CA GLY A 360 -1.77 -13.58 39.69
C GLY A 360 -1.75 -12.10 39.28
N GLU A 361 -0.74 -11.32 39.71
CA GLU A 361 -0.57 -9.93 39.30
C GLU A 361 0.26 -9.81 38.02
N VAL A 362 -0.26 -9.08 37.03
CA VAL A 362 0.40 -8.87 35.72
C VAL A 362 1.42 -7.75 35.82
N LEU A 363 2.70 -8.07 36.00
CA LEU A 363 3.79 -7.10 36.02
C LEU A 363 4.29 -6.76 34.60
N GLN A 364 3.77 -5.66 34.02
CA GLN A 364 4.28 -5.07 32.76
C GLN A 364 5.59 -4.29 32.99
N LEU A 365 6.75 -4.97 33.04
CA LEU A 365 7.98 -4.26 33.45
C LEU A 365 8.88 -3.69 32.35
N VAL A 366 8.77 -4.10 31.08
CA VAL A 366 9.89 -3.85 30.13
C VAL A 366 9.67 -2.70 29.12
N PRO A 367 8.45 -2.40 28.61
CA PRO A 367 8.28 -1.24 27.70
C PRO A 367 8.18 0.13 28.40
N ALA A 368 7.96 0.18 29.71
CA ALA A 368 7.56 1.40 30.41
C ALA A 368 8.68 2.44 30.57
N ILE A 369 9.94 2.03 30.61
CA ILE A 369 11.09 2.92 30.91
C ILE A 369 11.72 3.52 29.64
N VAL A 370 11.75 2.78 28.53
CA VAL A 370 12.43 3.22 27.30
C VAL A 370 11.71 4.41 26.63
N TYR A 371 10.37 4.44 26.72
CA TYR A 371 9.59 5.54 26.16
C TYR A 371 9.85 6.89 26.86
N PRO A 372 9.83 6.99 28.20
CA PRO A 372 10.24 8.18 28.94
C PRO A 372 11.67 8.64 28.62
N ILE A 373 12.63 7.72 28.44
CA ILE A 373 14.03 8.04 28.07
C ILE A 373 14.06 8.85 26.76
N ILE A 374 13.53 8.27 25.69
CA ILE A 374 13.61 8.85 24.35
C ILE A 374 12.82 10.16 24.27
N ARG A 375 11.68 10.23 24.96
CA ARG A 375 10.85 11.42 25.01
C ARG A 375 11.56 12.57 25.75
N GLY A 376 12.20 12.29 26.88
CA GLY A 376 12.99 13.28 27.63
C GLY A 376 14.16 13.81 26.80
N MET A 377 14.90 12.92 26.13
CA MET A 377 16.01 13.30 25.25
C MET A 377 15.55 14.18 24.08
N SER A 378 14.44 13.81 23.45
CA SER A 378 13.90 14.60 22.34
C SER A 378 13.51 16.01 22.76
N HIS A 379 12.85 16.16 23.92
CA HIS A 379 12.45 17.47 24.43
C HIS A 379 13.66 18.36 24.73
N ALA A 380 14.72 17.79 25.31
CA ALA A 380 15.96 18.53 25.54
C ALA A 380 16.58 19.03 24.23
N LEU A 381 16.67 18.17 23.21
CA LEU A 381 17.21 18.51 21.89
C LEU A 381 16.35 19.58 21.18
N GLU A 382 15.03 19.41 21.17
CA GLU A 382 14.10 20.39 20.61
C GLU A 382 14.27 21.76 21.29
N SER A 383 14.40 21.78 22.63
CA SER A 383 14.60 23.02 23.40
C SER A 383 15.94 23.70 23.15
N GLN A 384 17.00 22.94 22.85
CA GLN A 384 18.33 23.50 22.62
C GLN A 384 18.49 24.04 21.18
N PHE A 385 17.81 23.41 20.21
CA PHE A 385 18.02 23.70 18.79
C PHE A 385 16.90 24.47 18.11
N SER A 386 15.75 24.68 18.77
CA SER A 386 14.68 25.53 18.27
C SER A 386 14.96 27.00 18.58
N THR A 387 15.03 27.83 17.53
CA THR A 387 15.10 29.29 17.63
C THR A 387 13.73 29.95 17.76
N GLN A 388 12.64 29.18 17.65
CA GLN A 388 11.28 29.69 17.81
C GLN A 388 10.85 29.57 19.27
N LYS A 389 10.63 30.72 19.88
CA LYS A 389 10.04 30.92 21.21
C LYS A 389 8.53 30.63 21.14
N ASP A 390 8.15 29.46 20.64
CA ASP A 390 6.76 29.04 20.62
C ASP A 390 6.31 28.64 22.01
N LYS A 391 5.14 29.13 22.40
CA LYS A 391 4.49 28.83 23.69
C LYS A 391 4.26 27.33 23.77
N SER A 392 5.13 26.62 24.46
CA SER A 392 4.95 25.18 24.71
C SER A 392 3.63 25.00 25.45
N GLU A 393 2.63 24.40 24.80
CA GLU A 393 1.47 23.87 25.48
C GLU A 393 1.94 22.99 26.64
N LYS A 394 1.35 23.18 27.83
CA LYS A 394 1.62 22.36 29.02
C LYS A 394 1.19 20.92 28.75
N ARG A 395 2.02 20.16 28.04
CA ARG A 395 1.85 18.71 27.88
C ARG A 395 2.17 18.04 29.19
N ILE A 396 1.30 17.13 29.63
CA ILE A 396 1.52 16.28 30.80
C ILE A 396 2.78 15.44 30.53
N GLN A 397 3.85 15.71 31.29
CA GLN A 397 5.09 14.94 31.29
C GLN A 397 5.09 14.01 32.50
N THR A 398 5.56 12.77 32.32
CA THR A 398 5.80 11.86 33.45
C THR A 398 7.06 12.30 34.22
N PRO A 399 7.17 12.05 35.53
CA PRO A 399 8.38 12.37 36.30
C PRO A 399 9.66 11.79 35.68
N LEU A 400 9.58 10.57 35.13
CA LEU A 400 10.71 9.91 34.47
C LEU A 400 11.14 10.63 33.18
N THR A 401 10.18 11.16 32.41
CA THR A 401 10.49 11.97 31.21
C THR A 401 11.27 13.23 31.58
N GLN A 402 10.90 13.89 32.68
CA GLN A 402 11.59 15.09 33.18
C GLN A 402 13.02 14.78 33.63
N VAL A 403 13.23 13.64 34.28
CA VAL A 403 14.58 13.19 34.68
C VAL A 403 15.47 13.03 33.46
N PHE A 404 15.02 12.31 32.43
CA PHE A 404 15.83 12.11 31.21
C PHE A 404 16.00 13.38 30.37
N GLU A 405 15.02 14.30 30.39
CA GLU A 405 15.19 15.65 29.83
C GLU A 405 16.30 16.42 30.56
N GLY A 406 16.32 16.38 31.89
CA GLY A 406 17.36 16.99 32.73
C GLY A 406 18.75 16.40 32.49
N ILE A 407 18.87 15.06 32.46
CA ILE A 407 20.13 14.37 32.14
C ILE A 407 20.64 14.81 30.77
N THR A 408 19.76 14.82 29.77
CA THR A 408 20.13 15.20 28.40
C THR A 408 20.60 16.64 28.32
N ARG A 409 19.92 17.57 29.00
CA ARG A 409 20.38 18.97 29.10
C ARG A 409 21.74 19.08 29.78
N GLY A 410 21.99 18.32 30.84
CA GLY A 410 23.27 18.27 31.53
C GLY A 410 24.40 17.82 30.59
N VAL A 411 24.20 16.72 29.86
CA VAL A 411 25.17 16.20 28.89
C VAL A 411 25.42 17.20 27.76
N LEU A 412 24.35 17.82 27.23
CA LEU A 412 24.46 18.80 26.14
C LEU A 412 25.18 20.08 26.58
N SER A 413 25.10 20.43 27.87
CA SER A 413 25.77 21.61 28.45
C SER A 413 27.18 21.33 28.96
N ALA A 414 27.60 20.06 29.07
CA ALA A 414 28.94 19.70 29.51
C ALA A 414 30.03 20.15 28.51
N ASP A 415 31.24 20.38 29.00
CA ASP A 415 32.41 20.70 28.17
C ASP A 415 33.00 19.40 27.57
N LEU A 416 32.23 18.80 26.68
CA LEU A 416 32.57 17.57 25.95
C LEU A 416 32.41 17.81 24.46
N SER A 417 33.15 17.07 23.64
CA SER A 417 32.95 17.09 22.19
C SER A 417 31.53 16.61 21.84
N MET A 418 30.97 17.07 20.72
CA MET A 418 29.65 16.59 20.28
C MET A 418 29.63 15.09 20.02
N SER A 419 30.76 14.50 19.62
CA SER A 419 30.89 13.06 19.46
C SER A 419 30.71 12.33 20.80
N ASP A 420 31.36 12.81 21.86
CA ASP A 420 31.28 12.20 23.19
C ASP A 420 29.88 12.36 23.80
N LYS A 421 29.25 13.53 23.58
CA LYS A 421 27.85 13.77 23.99
C LYS A 421 26.88 12.80 23.33
N ILE A 422 27.02 12.60 22.02
CA ILE A 422 26.19 11.63 21.28
C ILE A 422 26.48 10.20 21.73
N GLY A 423 27.76 9.85 21.91
CA GLY A 423 28.18 8.55 22.41
C GLY A 423 27.59 8.22 23.78
N PHE A 424 27.64 9.17 24.72
CA PHE A 424 27.05 9.02 26.05
C PHE A 424 25.54 8.80 25.99
N LEU A 425 24.82 9.65 25.26
CA LEU A 425 23.37 9.58 25.13
C LEU A 425 22.91 8.28 24.44
N THR A 426 23.68 7.81 23.46
CA THR A 426 23.41 6.55 22.74
C THR A 426 23.70 5.34 23.65
N GLY A 427 24.81 5.37 24.39
CA GLY A 427 25.16 4.35 25.37
C GLY A 427 24.11 4.20 26.47
N LEU A 428 23.51 5.31 26.91
CA LEU A 428 22.43 5.29 27.88
C LEU A 428 21.18 4.56 27.36
N VAL A 429 20.78 4.82 26.10
CA VAL A 429 19.64 4.12 25.48
C VAL A 429 19.96 2.64 25.31
N ASN A 430 21.13 2.32 24.77
CA ASN A 430 21.54 0.94 24.50
C ASN A 430 21.64 0.11 25.78
N ALA A 431 22.21 0.67 26.86
CA ALA A 431 22.32 -0.04 28.14
C ALA A 431 20.96 -0.47 28.72
N TYR A 432 19.88 0.25 28.41
CA TYR A 432 18.53 -0.13 28.80
C TYR A 432 17.87 -1.08 27.80
N VAL A 433 18.11 -0.92 26.50
CA VAL A 433 17.60 -1.83 25.48
C VAL A 433 18.23 -3.22 25.60
N ASP A 434 19.53 -3.30 25.86
CA ASP A 434 20.28 -4.56 25.90
C ASP A 434 20.03 -5.36 27.20
N ARG A 435 19.56 -4.72 28.28
CA ARG A 435 19.17 -5.39 29.53
C ARG A 435 17.79 -6.08 29.47
N SER A 436 17.07 -5.93 28.36
CA SER A 436 15.69 -6.43 28.21
C SER A 436 15.57 -7.95 28.01
N GLU A 437 16.68 -8.67 27.77
CA GLU A 437 16.65 -10.12 27.55
C GLU A 437 17.21 -10.87 28.76
N PRO A 438 16.38 -11.29 29.73
CA PRO A 438 16.78 -12.35 30.64
C PRO A 438 16.87 -13.65 29.84
N LYS A 439 18.08 -14.19 29.72
CA LYS A 439 18.28 -15.57 29.26
C LYS A 439 17.74 -16.51 30.35
N TYR A 440 16.48 -16.89 30.23
CA TYR A 440 15.95 -18.02 31.01
C TYR A 440 16.48 -19.31 30.40
N ASP A 441 17.32 -20.01 31.14
CA ASP A 441 17.81 -21.34 30.79
C ASP A 441 16.71 -22.36 31.09
N VAL A 442 16.03 -22.87 30.06
CA VAL A 442 14.86 -23.77 30.17
C VAL A 442 15.31 -25.24 30.41
N SER A 443 16.57 -25.47 30.80
CA SER A 443 17.17 -26.81 30.89
C SER A 443 16.76 -27.66 32.12
N SER A 444 15.83 -27.24 32.97
CA SER A 444 15.45 -28.05 34.15
C SER A 444 13.96 -27.98 34.49
N MET A 445 13.15 -28.81 33.83
CA MET A 445 11.85 -29.23 34.35
C MET A 445 11.83 -30.76 34.40
N PRO A 446 11.68 -31.38 35.59
CA PRO A 446 11.62 -32.82 35.72
C PRO A 446 10.26 -33.34 35.23
N THR A 447 10.27 -34.33 34.35
CA THR A 447 9.08 -35.08 33.97
C THR A 447 8.66 -35.98 35.12
N HIS A 448 7.53 -35.69 35.75
CA HIS A 448 6.87 -36.63 36.66
C HIS A 448 5.95 -37.57 35.88
N SER A 449 6.25 -38.86 36.01
CA SER A 449 5.44 -40.03 35.64
C SER A 449 4.32 -40.29 36.63
#